data_AF-A0A2T4Z1G6-F1
#
_entry.id   AF-A0A2T4Z1G6-F1
#
_cell.length_a   1.000
_cell.length_b   1.000
_cell.length_c   1.000
_cell.angle_alpha   90.00
_cell.angle_beta   90.00
_cell.angle_gamma   90.00
#
_symmetry.space_group_name_H-M   'P 1'
#
loop_
_entity.id
_entity.type
_entity.pdbx_description
1 polymer ?
#
loop_
_entity_poly.entity_id
_entity_poly.type
_entity_poly.pdbx_seq_one_letter_code
_entity_poly.pdbx_strand_id
1 'polypeptide(L)'
;MTRTPFRGLALLLGLLAGGFWLAGTTAASADLRLCNSTGSRVGAAIGYKDGEGWTTEGWWNIPPRSCEIILRGPLVARFYYLYAVDYDQGGEWSGRAFMCSRDKEFTIRGIEQCLARGYDRLGFFEVDTQDQRQWTVQLTDEGQRPQTQPPMASPGQPPTPQRRPDAVPAATPARPTPLPNAPAGPSGSGTVQGGVPAFTAPR
;
A
#
# COMPACT_ATOMS: atom_id res chain seq x y z
N MET A 1 58.64 -71.94 -22.47
CA MET A 1 58.61 -71.61 -21.02
C MET A 1 59.10 -70.17 -20.92
N THR A 2 58.48 -69.16 -20.31
CA THR A 2 57.22 -68.97 -19.57
C THR A 2 57.14 -67.44 -19.35
N ARG A 3 55.95 -66.85 -19.49
CA ARG A 3 55.67 -65.41 -19.30
C ARG A 3 55.99 -64.95 -17.87
N THR A 4 56.63 -63.80 -17.68
CA THR A 4 56.64 -63.04 -16.42
C THR A 4 55.76 -61.79 -16.53
N PRO A 5 54.91 -61.48 -15.53
CA PRO A 5 53.91 -60.43 -15.63
C PRO A 5 54.39 -59.08 -15.09
N PHE A 6 54.00 -58.05 -15.83
CA PHE A 6 53.78 -56.68 -15.37
C PHE A 6 52.85 -56.66 -14.14
N ARG A 7 53.18 -55.83 -13.14
CA ARG A 7 52.28 -54.82 -12.51
C ARG A 7 52.73 -54.51 -11.09
N GLY A 8 52.93 -53.23 -10.79
CA GLY A 8 52.87 -52.76 -9.41
C GLY A 8 53.78 -51.61 -9.06
N LEU A 9 53.86 -50.55 -9.88
CA LEU A 9 54.41 -49.29 -9.39
C LEU A 9 53.89 -48.08 -10.16
N ALA A 10 52.58 -47.89 -10.15
CA ALA A 10 51.97 -46.64 -10.57
C ALA A 10 50.66 -46.50 -9.81
N LEU A 11 50.66 -45.75 -8.69
CA LEU A 11 49.50 -45.08 -8.07
C LEU A 11 49.89 -44.56 -6.67
N LEU A 12 50.74 -43.54 -6.58
CA LEU A 12 50.97 -42.80 -5.32
C LEU A 12 51.21 -41.29 -5.56
N LEU A 13 50.53 -40.66 -6.52
CA LEU A 13 50.74 -39.23 -6.86
C LEU A 13 49.46 -38.47 -7.25
N GLY A 14 48.32 -38.78 -6.63
CA GLY A 14 47.01 -38.23 -7.04
C GLY A 14 46.11 -37.70 -5.93
N LEU A 15 46.63 -37.19 -4.81
CA LEU A 15 45.79 -36.77 -3.66
C LEU A 15 46.20 -35.45 -2.97
N LEU A 16 46.85 -34.51 -3.67
CA LEU A 16 47.24 -33.20 -3.10
C LEU A 16 46.65 -31.97 -3.84
N ALA A 17 45.53 -32.12 -4.55
CA ALA A 17 44.92 -31.00 -5.32
C ALA A 17 43.42 -30.80 -5.04
N GLY A 18 42.94 -31.11 -3.83
CA GLY A 18 41.52 -31.00 -3.46
C GLY A 18 41.21 -30.07 -2.30
N GLY A 19 42.19 -29.35 -1.78
CA GLY A 19 42.03 -28.50 -0.61
C GLY A 19 41.89 -27.03 -0.98
N PHE A 20 40.85 -26.40 -0.44
CA PHE A 20 40.74 -24.96 -0.22
C PHE A 20 40.02 -24.10 -1.28
N TRP A 21 38.75 -24.40 -1.52
CA TRP A 21 37.76 -23.37 -1.86
C TRP A 21 36.63 -23.38 -0.83
N LEU A 22 36.94 -22.97 0.42
CA LEU A 22 35.91 -22.55 1.36
C LEU A 22 35.55 -21.10 1.00
N ALA A 23 34.72 -20.94 -0.02
CA ALA A 23 34.06 -19.68 -0.30
C ALA A 23 33.17 -19.35 0.91
N GLY A 24 33.54 -18.31 1.66
CA GLY A 24 32.75 -17.82 2.76
C GLY A 24 31.36 -17.43 2.26
N THR A 25 30.33 -18.12 2.74
CA THR A 25 28.95 -17.67 2.59
C THR A 25 28.83 -16.40 3.42
N THR A 26 28.87 -15.24 2.77
CA THR A 26 28.47 -14.00 3.43
C THR A 26 27.04 -14.21 3.90
N ALA A 27 26.76 -13.91 5.17
CA ALA A 27 25.39 -13.95 5.67
C ALA A 27 24.55 -13.06 4.76
N ALA A 28 23.60 -13.66 4.03
CA ALA A 28 22.64 -12.90 3.26
C ALA A 28 21.81 -12.10 4.25
N SER A 29 22.12 -10.82 4.40
CA SER A 29 21.40 -9.94 5.30
C SER A 29 20.06 -9.62 4.65
N ALA A 30 19.01 -10.17 5.23
CA ALA A 30 17.66 -9.91 4.78
C ALA A 30 17.23 -8.61 5.46
N ASP A 31 17.31 -7.47 4.78
CA ASP A 31 17.04 -6.14 5.35
C ASP A 31 16.19 -5.30 4.38
N LEU A 32 15.57 -4.22 4.88
CA LEU A 32 15.02 -3.15 4.04
C LEU A 32 16.02 -2.00 3.93
N ARG A 33 16.46 -1.73 2.70
CA ARG A 33 17.41 -0.67 2.36
C ARG A 33 16.71 0.47 1.65
N LEU A 34 17.12 1.69 1.99
CA LEU A 34 16.70 2.91 1.30
C LEU A 34 17.92 3.55 0.66
N CYS A 35 17.89 3.66 -0.66
CA CYS A 35 18.94 4.21 -1.48
C CYS A 35 18.55 5.60 -1.98
N ASN A 36 19.35 6.58 -1.63
CA ASN A 36 19.19 7.97 -2.04
C ASN A 36 19.98 8.24 -3.34
N SER A 37 19.28 8.36 -4.48
CA SER A 37 19.90 8.77 -5.76
C SER A 37 20.02 10.28 -5.93
N THR A 38 19.48 11.09 -5.02
CA THR A 38 19.46 12.55 -5.20
C THR A 38 20.82 13.17 -4.87
N GLY A 39 20.95 14.48 -5.11
CA GLY A 39 22.10 15.27 -4.69
C GLY A 39 22.04 15.75 -3.25
N SER A 40 20.91 15.54 -2.56
CA SER A 40 20.62 16.10 -1.24
C SER A 40 20.70 15.05 -0.15
N ARG A 41 20.87 15.48 1.11
CA ARG A 41 20.66 14.64 2.28
C ARG A 41 19.17 14.40 2.47
N VAL A 42 18.81 13.15 2.71
CA VAL A 42 17.42 12.75 2.89
C VAL A 42 17.20 12.24 4.30
N GLY A 43 16.18 12.80 4.97
CA GLY A 43 15.61 12.25 6.19
C GLY A 43 14.53 11.24 5.85
N ALA A 44 14.51 10.07 6.49
CA ALA A 44 13.49 9.05 6.25
C ALA A 44 12.78 8.62 7.52
N ALA A 45 11.53 8.17 7.35
CA ALA A 45 10.72 7.49 8.34
C ALA A 45 10.05 6.27 7.69
N ILE A 46 9.78 5.24 8.48
CA ILE A 46 9.15 3.99 8.05
C ILE A 46 7.99 3.64 8.98
N GLY A 47 6.92 3.11 8.41
CA GLY A 47 5.82 2.49 9.09
C GLY A 47 5.65 1.05 8.64
N TYR A 48 5.38 0.16 9.57
CA TYR A 48 5.14 -1.24 9.28
C TYR A 48 4.15 -1.84 10.26
N LYS A 49 3.57 -2.97 9.89
CA LYS A 49 2.69 -3.74 10.76
C LYS A 49 3.38 -5.04 11.15
N ASP A 50 3.45 -5.28 12.45
CA ASP A 50 3.96 -6.52 13.03
C ASP A 50 2.85 -7.24 13.84
N GLY A 51 3.24 -8.25 14.62
CA GLY A 51 2.32 -9.01 15.45
C GLY A 51 1.65 -8.22 16.58
N GLU A 52 2.24 -7.09 17.00
CA GLU A 52 1.71 -6.21 18.05
C GLU A 52 0.86 -5.07 17.49
N GLY A 53 0.99 -4.78 16.20
CA GLY A 53 0.16 -3.82 15.48
C GLY A 53 0.98 -2.91 14.59
N TRP A 54 0.53 -1.67 14.44
CA TRP A 54 1.23 -0.67 13.65
C TRP A 54 2.37 -0.03 14.45
N THR A 55 3.51 0.15 13.81
CA THR A 55 4.68 0.84 14.35
C THR A 55 5.19 1.82 13.32
N THR A 56 5.54 3.02 13.77
CA THR A 56 6.32 3.97 12.98
C THR A 56 7.63 4.31 13.66
N GLU A 57 8.68 4.41 12.87
CA GLU A 57 10.03 4.77 13.30
C GLU A 57 10.59 5.82 12.35
N GLY A 58 11.57 6.62 12.79
CA GLY A 58 12.08 7.65 11.91
C GLY A 58 13.31 8.44 12.32
N TRP A 59 13.73 9.19 11.31
CA TRP A 59 14.87 10.11 11.14
C TRP A 59 16.22 9.46 10.88
N TRP A 60 16.20 8.39 10.07
CA TRP A 60 17.41 8.00 9.36
C TRP A 60 17.90 9.17 8.51
N ASN A 61 19.20 9.44 8.60
CA ASN A 61 19.86 10.43 7.76
C ASN A 61 20.66 9.70 6.68
N ILE A 62 20.26 9.90 5.43
CA ILE A 62 20.78 9.17 4.28
C ILE A 62 21.56 10.15 3.41
N PRO A 63 22.90 10.04 3.37
CA PRO A 63 23.73 10.92 2.55
C PRO A 63 23.36 10.87 1.06
N PRO A 64 23.70 11.92 0.28
CA PRO A 64 23.55 11.89 -1.16
C PRO A 64 24.25 10.67 -1.77
N ARG A 65 23.64 10.06 -2.78
CA ARG A 65 24.23 8.95 -3.55
C ARG A 65 24.65 7.74 -2.69
N SER A 66 23.93 7.47 -1.61
CA SER A 66 24.24 6.39 -0.66
C SER A 66 23.01 5.54 -0.35
N CYS A 67 23.23 4.39 0.30
CA CYS A 67 22.16 3.50 0.73
C CYS A 67 22.34 3.14 2.20
N GLU A 68 21.26 3.23 2.96
CA GLU A 68 21.23 2.86 4.38
C GLU A 68 20.21 1.74 4.63
N ILE A 69 20.45 0.95 5.68
CA ILE A 69 19.46 -0.01 6.15
C ILE A 69 18.54 0.71 7.13
N ILE A 70 17.26 0.83 6.77
CA ILE A 70 16.26 1.50 7.60
C ILE A 70 15.38 0.52 8.39
N LEU A 71 15.40 -0.77 8.03
CA LEU A 71 14.83 -1.83 8.86
C LEU A 71 15.73 -3.06 8.78
N ARG A 72 16.19 -3.51 9.94
CA ARG A 72 17.10 -4.66 10.07
C ARG A 72 16.31 -5.96 10.19
N GLY A 73 16.83 -7.01 9.59
CA GLY A 73 16.28 -8.35 9.70
C GLY A 73 15.16 -8.65 8.71
N PRO A 74 14.80 -9.94 8.58
CA PRO A 74 13.98 -10.42 7.49
C PRO A 74 12.60 -9.76 7.53
N LEU A 75 12.16 -9.28 6.37
CA LEU A 75 10.84 -8.67 6.23
C LEU A 75 9.76 -9.73 6.42
N VAL A 76 8.84 -9.42 7.33
CA VAL A 76 7.72 -10.30 7.73
C VAL A 76 6.39 -9.84 7.15
N ALA A 77 6.33 -8.62 6.63
CA ALA A 77 5.17 -8.05 5.98
C ALA A 77 5.42 -7.87 4.49
N ARG A 78 4.35 -7.82 3.68
CA ARG A 78 4.45 -7.47 2.26
C ARG A 78 4.54 -5.96 2.04
N PHE A 79 3.78 -5.19 2.81
CA PHE A 79 3.66 -3.75 2.63
C PHE A 79 4.39 -3.00 3.74
N TYR A 80 5.25 -2.08 3.33
CA TYR A 80 5.94 -1.12 4.18
C TYR A 80 5.56 0.29 3.74
N TYR A 81 5.59 1.24 4.66
CA TYR A 81 5.18 2.61 4.40
C TYR A 81 6.37 3.50 4.66
N LEU A 82 6.73 4.36 3.72
CA LEU A 82 7.88 5.23 3.86
C LEU A 82 7.47 6.69 3.72
N TYR A 83 8.18 7.55 4.43
CA TYR A 83 8.12 8.99 4.26
C TYR A 83 9.55 9.51 4.21
N ALA A 84 9.84 10.45 3.33
CA ALA A 84 11.15 11.04 3.27
C ALA A 84 11.10 12.55 2.99
N VAL A 85 12.10 13.28 3.45
CA VAL A 85 12.23 14.73 3.28
C VAL A 85 13.62 15.04 2.75
N ASP A 86 13.68 15.90 1.75
CA ASP A 86 14.94 16.48 1.28
C ASP A 86 15.33 17.64 2.24
N TYR A 87 16.45 17.48 2.95
CA TYR A 87 16.90 18.48 3.92
C TYR A 87 17.64 19.67 3.30
N ASP A 88 18.09 19.57 2.06
CA ASP A 88 18.94 20.59 1.44
C ASP A 88 18.13 21.48 0.48
N GLN A 89 17.28 20.88 -0.37
CA GLN A 89 16.45 21.59 -1.34
C GLN A 89 14.99 21.72 -0.91
N GLY A 90 14.58 20.99 0.13
CA GLY A 90 13.17 20.87 0.50
C GLY A 90 12.40 19.95 -0.46
N GLY A 91 11.17 19.61 -0.08
CA GLY A 91 10.36 18.61 -0.76
C GLY A 91 10.29 17.30 0.01
N GLU A 92 9.29 16.50 -0.33
CA GLU A 92 8.97 15.27 0.40
C GLU A 92 8.57 14.15 -0.56
N TRP A 93 8.93 12.93 -0.17
CA TRP A 93 8.33 11.72 -0.72
C TRP A 93 7.22 11.32 0.24
N SER A 94 5.99 11.69 -0.13
CA SER A 94 4.80 11.44 0.67
C SER A 94 3.75 10.64 -0.10
N GLY A 95 2.81 10.08 0.65
CA GLY A 95 1.69 9.33 0.13
C GLY A 95 0.44 9.51 0.98
N ARG A 96 -0.52 8.59 0.85
CA ARG A 96 -1.84 8.71 1.48
C ARG A 96 -2.01 7.89 2.74
N ALA A 97 -0.98 7.14 3.15
CA ALA A 97 -0.96 6.35 4.38
C ALA A 97 -0.63 7.25 5.57
N PHE A 98 -1.64 7.80 6.24
CA PHE A 98 -1.39 8.68 7.37
C PHE A 98 -0.93 7.91 8.61
N MET A 99 0.21 8.29 9.16
CA MET A 99 0.78 7.68 10.36
C MET A 99 1.40 8.74 11.28
N CYS A 100 1.74 8.34 12.50
CA CYS A 100 2.27 9.25 13.51
C CYS A 100 3.78 9.46 13.37
N SER A 101 4.25 10.69 13.61
CA SER A 101 5.67 11.06 13.62
C SER A 101 5.97 12.12 14.70
N ARG A 102 7.23 12.53 14.83
CA ARG A 102 7.71 13.65 15.68
C ARG A 102 8.97 14.25 15.13
N ASP A 103 9.35 15.47 15.43
CA ASP A 103 10.56 16.14 14.91
C ASP A 103 11.94 15.50 15.22
N LYS A 104 12.02 14.55 16.17
CA LYS A 104 13.27 13.88 16.58
C LYS A 104 13.15 12.38 16.43
N GLU A 105 14.28 11.66 16.45
CA GLU A 105 14.33 10.18 16.43
C GLU A 105 13.22 9.57 17.29
N PHE A 106 12.43 8.66 16.69
CA PHE A 106 11.24 8.14 17.32
C PHE A 106 10.97 6.68 16.97
N THR A 107 10.22 6.06 17.88
CA THR A 107 9.46 4.82 17.67
C THR A 107 8.09 5.02 18.30
N ILE A 108 7.02 4.88 17.53
CA ILE A 108 5.64 5.11 17.98
C ILE A 108 4.81 3.88 17.63
N ARG A 109 4.14 3.31 18.64
CA ARG A 109 3.14 2.24 18.44
C ARG A 109 1.76 2.85 18.20
N GLY A 110 1.04 2.34 17.21
CA GLY A 110 -0.30 2.76 16.82
C GLY A 110 -0.34 4.05 16.00
N ILE A 111 -1.20 4.07 14.99
CA ILE A 111 -1.39 5.20 14.05
C ILE A 111 -2.63 6.06 14.36
N GLU A 112 -3.37 5.70 15.41
CA GLU A 112 -4.61 6.38 15.78
C GLU A 112 -4.32 7.64 16.63
N GLN A 113 -5.15 8.66 16.41
CA GLN A 113 -5.19 9.89 17.22
C GLN A 113 -3.82 10.59 17.41
N CYS A 114 -2.96 10.62 16.38
CA CYS A 114 -1.60 11.17 16.46
C CYS A 114 -1.55 12.54 17.14
N LEU A 115 -2.37 13.49 16.67
CA LEU A 115 -2.41 14.86 17.19
C LEU A 115 -2.82 14.90 18.67
N ALA A 116 -3.84 14.14 19.08
CA ALA A 116 -4.30 14.11 20.47
C ALA A 116 -3.27 13.48 21.42
N ARG A 117 -2.40 12.62 20.89
CA ARG A 117 -1.28 12.00 21.60
C ARG A 117 0.00 12.85 21.56
N GLY A 118 -0.04 14.04 20.95
CA GLY A 118 1.13 14.92 20.81
C GLY A 118 2.16 14.40 19.80
N TYR A 119 1.68 13.82 18.70
CA TYR A 119 2.46 13.41 17.54
C TYR A 119 1.98 14.19 16.31
N ASP A 120 2.85 14.34 15.33
CA ASP A 120 2.48 14.84 14.02
C ASP A 120 1.81 13.74 13.19
N ARG A 121 1.10 14.16 12.13
CA ARG A 121 0.42 13.25 11.20
C ARG A 121 0.96 13.47 9.80
N LEU A 122 1.81 12.55 9.34
CA LEU A 122 2.43 12.60 8.02
C LEU A 122 1.87 11.52 7.09
N GLY A 123 1.89 11.78 5.79
CA GLY A 123 1.41 10.87 4.76
C GLY A 123 2.54 10.04 4.17
N PHE A 124 2.57 8.75 4.44
CA PHE A 124 3.57 7.81 3.94
C PHE A 124 3.13 7.23 2.58
N PHE A 125 4.08 6.96 1.70
CA PHE A 125 3.86 6.21 0.47
C PHE A 125 4.06 4.71 0.72
N GLU A 126 3.30 3.89 0.01
CA GLU A 126 3.33 2.45 0.16
C GLU A 126 4.44 1.83 -0.71
N VAL A 127 5.13 0.85 -0.14
CA VAL A 127 6.12 0.01 -0.81
C VAL A 127 5.65 -1.44 -0.71
N ASP A 128 5.33 -2.02 -1.87
CA ASP A 128 5.01 -3.44 -2.01
C ASP A 128 6.30 -4.22 -2.25
N THR A 129 6.69 -5.02 -1.26
CA THR A 129 7.90 -5.87 -1.32
C THR A 129 7.67 -7.20 -2.01
N GLN A 130 6.45 -7.50 -2.50
CA GLN A 130 6.12 -8.78 -3.15
C GLN A 130 6.49 -10.01 -2.30
N ASP A 131 6.23 -9.93 -1.00
CA ASP A 131 6.53 -10.96 0.01
C ASP A 131 8.03 -11.35 0.09
N GLN A 132 8.93 -10.48 -0.40
CA GLN A 132 10.36 -10.70 -0.31
C GLN A 132 10.88 -10.42 1.11
N ARG A 133 11.82 -11.24 1.57
CA ARG A 133 12.45 -11.08 2.90
C ARG A 133 13.45 -9.92 2.99
N GLN A 134 13.80 -9.33 1.85
CA GLN A 134 14.69 -8.19 1.73
C GLN A 134 14.20 -7.31 0.60
N TRP A 135 14.39 -6.00 0.71
CA TRP A 135 13.93 -5.06 -0.30
C TRP A 135 14.80 -3.80 -0.33
N THR A 136 14.94 -3.20 -1.52
CA THR A 136 15.62 -1.92 -1.69
C THR A 136 14.68 -0.93 -2.34
N VAL A 137 14.46 0.21 -1.69
CA VAL A 137 13.71 1.33 -2.22
C VAL A 137 14.69 2.36 -2.77
N GLN A 138 14.44 2.87 -3.97
CA GLN A 138 15.23 3.95 -4.57
C GLN A 138 14.46 5.27 -4.48
N LEU A 139 15.06 6.28 -3.86
CA LEU A 139 14.55 7.65 -3.90
C LEU A 139 15.23 8.41 -5.03
N THR A 140 14.42 9.04 -5.87
CA THR A 140 14.83 9.92 -6.95
C THR A 140 14.09 11.25 -6.84
N ASP A 141 14.65 12.31 -7.42
CA ASP A 141 14.05 13.65 -7.39
C ASP A 141 12.62 13.66 -8.01
N GLU A 142 12.38 12.84 -9.04
CA GLU A 142 11.05 12.70 -9.67
C GLU A 142 9.99 12.11 -8.73
N GLY A 143 10.43 11.32 -7.74
CA GLY A 143 9.56 10.64 -6.78
C GLY A 143 8.97 11.56 -5.71
N GLN A 144 9.40 12.83 -5.62
CA GLN A 144 8.94 13.82 -4.63
C GLN A 144 7.49 14.29 -4.84
N ARG A 145 6.74 13.62 -5.73
CA ARG A 145 5.33 13.93 -6.02
C ARG A 145 4.43 12.97 -5.25
N PRO A 146 3.39 13.45 -4.55
CA PRO A 146 2.47 12.60 -3.82
C PRO A 146 1.84 11.52 -4.71
N GLN A 147 2.08 10.24 -4.39
CA GLN A 147 1.52 9.13 -5.16
C GLN A 147 0.01 8.98 -4.90
N THR A 148 -0.80 8.91 -5.96
CA THR A 148 -2.27 8.88 -5.86
C THR A 148 -2.78 7.46 -5.55
N GLN A 149 -2.51 6.90 -4.36
CA GLN A 149 -2.89 5.50 -4.00
C GLN A 149 -4.02 5.38 -2.95
N PRO A 150 -5.15 4.67 -3.20
CA PRO A 150 -6.40 4.77 -2.42
C PRO A 150 -6.20 4.76 -0.90
N PRO A 151 -6.99 5.52 -0.11
CA PRO A 151 -6.78 5.60 1.33
C PRO A 151 -6.95 4.21 1.95
N MET A 152 -5.98 3.79 2.77
CA MET A 152 -6.16 2.61 3.59
C MET A 152 -7.25 2.85 4.63
N ALA A 153 -8.15 1.88 4.79
CA ALA A 153 -9.11 1.86 5.87
C ALA A 153 -8.40 1.61 7.21
N SER A 154 -8.57 2.51 8.18
CA SER A 154 -8.09 2.34 9.55
C SER A 154 -8.65 1.06 10.19
N PRO A 155 -7.85 0.26 10.93
CA PRO A 155 -8.37 -0.87 11.69
C PRO A 155 -9.20 -0.34 12.87
N GLY A 156 -10.52 -0.32 12.72
CA GLY A 156 -11.44 0.11 13.78
C GLY A 156 -12.74 0.74 13.28
N GLN A 157 -12.81 1.11 11.99
CA GLN A 157 -14.06 1.58 11.41
C GLN A 157 -14.79 0.40 10.75
N PRO A 158 -16.02 0.05 11.18
CA PRO A 158 -16.87 -0.83 10.39
C PRO A 158 -16.92 -0.25 8.97
N PRO A 159 -16.89 -1.08 7.91
CA PRO A 159 -17.15 -0.58 6.58
C PRO A 159 -18.50 0.12 6.64
N THR A 160 -18.52 1.44 6.45
CA THR A 160 -19.76 2.16 6.20
C THR A 160 -20.41 1.43 5.03
N PRO A 161 -21.68 1.00 5.13
CA PRO A 161 -22.38 0.49 3.97
C PRO A 161 -22.32 1.60 2.93
N GLN A 162 -21.48 1.41 1.90
CA GLN A 162 -21.45 2.31 0.77
C GLN A 162 -22.86 2.26 0.21
N ARG A 163 -23.61 3.34 0.38
CA ARG A 163 -24.90 3.50 -0.27
C ARG A 163 -24.60 3.39 -1.75
N ARG A 164 -24.97 2.24 -2.33
CA ARG A 164 -24.92 2.00 -3.77
C ARG A 164 -25.49 3.27 -4.41
N PRO A 165 -24.80 3.91 -5.37
CA PRO A 165 -25.44 4.93 -6.18
C PRO A 165 -26.61 4.22 -6.87
N ASP A 166 -27.79 4.33 -6.26
CA ASP A 166 -28.99 3.76 -6.80
C ASP A 166 -29.13 4.31 -8.21
N ALA A 167 -29.45 3.37 -9.09
CA ALA A 167 -29.70 3.61 -10.49
C ALA A 167 -30.46 4.92 -10.69
N VAL A 168 -29.95 5.76 -11.59
CA VAL A 168 -30.70 6.89 -12.15
C VAL A 168 -32.08 6.36 -12.54
N PRO A 169 -33.19 6.85 -11.95
CA PRO A 169 -34.51 6.45 -12.42
C PRO A 169 -34.59 6.84 -13.89
N ALA A 170 -34.83 5.84 -14.73
CA ALA A 170 -35.04 6.04 -16.16
C ALA A 170 -36.10 7.14 -16.33
N ALA A 171 -35.73 8.20 -17.04
CA ALA A 171 -36.65 9.27 -17.39
C ALA A 171 -37.87 8.66 -18.10
N THR A 172 -39.05 8.91 -17.55
CA THR A 172 -40.33 8.57 -18.19
C THR A 172 -40.36 9.19 -19.58
N PRO A 173 -40.59 8.42 -20.66
CA PRO A 173 -40.71 9.01 -21.99
C PRO A 173 -41.92 9.95 -22.02
N ALA A 174 -41.67 11.19 -22.44
CA ALA A 174 -42.70 12.19 -22.66
C ALA A 174 -43.74 11.67 -23.66
N ARG A 175 -45.02 11.84 -23.31
CA ARG A 175 -46.16 11.54 -24.18
C ARG A 175 -46.05 12.34 -25.49
N PRO A 176 -46.26 11.73 -26.66
CA PRO A 176 -46.27 12.46 -27.93
C PRO A 176 -47.41 13.49 -27.94
N THR A 177 -47.08 14.72 -28.32
CA THR A 177 -48.04 15.80 -28.58
C THR A 177 -48.98 15.40 -29.72
N PRO A 178 -50.32 15.57 -29.61
CA PRO A 178 -51.22 15.30 -30.73
C PRO A 178 -51.05 16.36 -31.82
N LEU A 179 -51.05 15.93 -33.10
CA LEU A 179 -51.08 16.83 -34.26
C LEU A 179 -52.34 17.71 -34.24
N PRO A 180 -52.24 18.98 -34.68
CA PRO A 180 -53.40 19.84 -34.86
C PRO A 180 -54.10 19.44 -36.17
N ASN A 181 -55.25 18.78 -36.06
CA ASN A 181 -56.40 18.79 -36.99
C ASN A 181 -57.21 17.50 -36.84
N ALA A 182 -58.12 17.47 -35.87
CA ALA A 182 -59.23 16.52 -35.83
C ALA A 182 -60.53 17.31 -35.56
N PRO A 183 -61.60 17.10 -36.32
CA PRO A 183 -62.83 17.88 -36.21
C PRO A 183 -63.60 17.57 -34.93
N ALA A 184 -64.23 18.61 -34.37
CA ALA A 184 -65.01 18.57 -33.14
C ALA A 184 -66.25 17.67 -33.27
N GLY A 185 -66.42 16.75 -32.32
CA GLY A 185 -67.63 15.95 -32.09
C GLY A 185 -68.21 16.22 -30.69
N PRO A 186 -69.53 16.08 -30.50
CA PRO A 186 -70.27 16.83 -29.48
C PRO A 186 -70.19 16.26 -28.06
N SER A 187 -70.25 17.20 -27.11
CA SER A 187 -70.33 17.03 -25.67
C SER A 187 -71.47 16.12 -25.22
N GLY A 188 -71.14 15.07 -24.46
CA GLY A 188 -72.08 14.24 -23.72
C GLY A 188 -71.83 14.33 -22.21
N SER A 189 -72.74 14.99 -21.51
CA SER A 189 -72.82 15.09 -20.04
C SER A 189 -73.12 13.71 -19.43
N GLY A 190 -72.38 13.31 -18.39
CA GLY A 190 -72.60 12.05 -17.69
C GLY A 190 -72.09 12.09 -16.25
N THR A 191 -73.00 12.44 -15.35
CA THR A 191 -72.90 12.41 -13.89
C THR A 191 -72.61 10.99 -13.38
N VAL A 192 -71.65 10.78 -12.48
CA VAL A 192 -71.67 9.64 -11.55
C VAL A 192 -71.27 10.08 -10.14
N GLN A 193 -72.26 9.93 -9.27
CA GLN A 193 -72.29 10.02 -7.82
C GLN A 193 -71.64 8.77 -7.19
N GLY A 194 -71.04 8.95 -6.00
CA GLY A 194 -71.30 8.03 -4.88
C GLY A 194 -70.16 7.12 -4.43
N GLY A 195 -69.90 7.15 -3.12
CA GLY A 195 -69.52 5.94 -2.38
C GLY A 195 -68.29 6.04 -1.48
N VAL A 196 -68.44 6.61 -0.29
CA VAL A 196 -67.61 6.29 0.89
C VAL A 196 -68.38 5.29 1.75
N PRO A 197 -67.72 4.26 2.32
CA PRO A 197 -68.17 3.70 3.58
C PRO A 197 -67.11 3.85 4.67
N ALA A 198 -67.55 4.40 5.79
CA ALA A 198 -66.92 4.31 7.09
C ALA A 198 -67.38 3.04 7.81
N PHE A 199 -66.46 2.35 8.48
CA PHE A 199 -66.73 1.36 9.55
C PHE A 199 -65.46 1.35 10.44
N THR A 200 -65.45 2.04 11.59
CA THR A 200 -66.04 1.74 12.91
C THR A 200 -65.32 0.59 13.65
N ALA A 201 -64.50 0.97 14.64
CA ALA A 201 -64.14 0.17 15.82
C ALA A 201 -65.29 0.23 16.85
N PRO A 202 -65.52 -0.77 17.72
CA PRO A 202 -64.89 -0.81 19.06
C PRO A 202 -64.66 -2.27 19.57
N ARG A 203 -64.05 -2.62 20.70
CA ARG A 203 -63.78 -2.01 22.02
C ARG A 203 -62.43 -2.48 22.54
#